data_AF-A0A845U4I4-F1
#
_entry.id   AF-A0A845U4I4-F1
#
_cell.length_a   1.000
_cell.length_b   1.000
_cell.length_c   1.000
_cell.angle_alpha   90.00
_cell.angle_beta   90.00
_cell.angle_gamma   90.00
#
_symmetry.space_group_name_H-M   'P 1'
#
loop_
_entity.id
_entity.type
_entity.pdbx_description
1 polymer ?
#
loop_
_entity_poly.entity_id
_entity_poly.type
_entity_poly.pdbx_seq_one_letter_code
_entity_poly.pdbx_strand_id
1 'polypeptide(L)' 'MSKKDRYIVGIDIGSTKTCVLIGQLPPEPAGAGNGDAPAETIEFLGVGVADSKGIRRGLIVNLDAARAAL' A
#
# COMPACT_ATOMS: atom_id res chain seq x y z
N MET A 1 4.31 -4.64 -26.71
CA MET A 1 4.40 -3.72 -25.54
C MET A 1 4.81 -4.55 -24.35
N SER A 2 5.90 -4.20 -23.66
CA SER A 2 6.25 -4.81 -22.37
C SER A 2 5.14 -4.52 -21.36
N LYS A 3 4.67 -5.53 -20.63
CA LYS A 3 3.72 -5.33 -19.54
C LYS A 3 4.40 -4.44 -18.49
N LYS A 4 3.73 -3.38 -18.05
CA LYS A 4 4.22 -2.53 -16.95
C LYS A 4 4.04 -3.29 -15.64
N ASP A 5 5.07 -3.27 -14.81
CA ASP A 5 4.97 -3.76 -13.43
C ASP A 5 3.90 -2.96 -12.68
N ARG A 6 3.04 -3.66 -11.94
CA ARG A 6 1.97 -3.07 -11.15
C ARG A 6 2.32 -3.21 -9.68
N TYR A 7 2.56 -2.09 -9.01
CA TYR A 7 2.79 -2.07 -7.57
C TYR A 7 1.50 -1.70 -6.83
N ILE A 8 1.29 -2.36 -5.69
CA ILE A 8 0.23 -2.07 -4.73
C ILE A 8 0.91 -1.62 -3.44
N VAL A 9 0.46 -0.49 -2.90
CA VAL A 9 1.00 0.07 -1.65
C VAL A 9 -0.15 0.24 -0.66
N GLY A 10 -0.06 -0.47 0.46
CA GLY A 10 -0.94 -0.26 1.62
C GLY A 10 -0.29 0.74 2.57
N ILE A 11 -1.06 1.72 3.05
CA ILE A 11 -0.61 2.71 4.03
C ILE A 11 -1.55 2.65 5.23
N ASP A 12 -0.98 2.50 6.43
CA ASP A 12 -1.67 2.61 7.70
C ASP A 12 -1.14 3.83 8.47
N ILE A 13 -2.03 4.76 8.79
CA ILE A 13 -1.67 6.02 9.45
C ILE A 13 -2.21 5.98 10.88
N GLY A 14 -1.39 5.44 11.77
CA GLY A 14 -1.66 5.47 13.20
C GLY A 14 -1.32 6.83 13.83
N SER A 15 -1.83 7.04 15.05
CA SER A 15 -1.45 8.20 15.87
C SER A 15 -0.02 8.14 16.41
N THR A 16 0.62 6.98 16.35
CA THR A 16 1.96 6.73 16.87
C THR A 16 2.96 6.44 15.75
N LYS A 17 2.55 5.66 14.75
CA LYS A 17 3.39 5.24 13.62
C LYS A 17 2.61 5.33 12.32
N THR A 18 3.30 5.68 11.25
CA THR A 18 2.86 5.46 9.87
C THR A 18 3.56 4.21 9.36
N CYS A 19 2.82 3.26 8.79
CA CYS A 19 3.33 2.02 8.24
C CYS A 19 3.00 1.93 6.75
N VAL A 20 3.91 1.38 5.96
CA VAL A 20 3.74 1.17 4.51
C VAL A 20 4.07 -0.28 4.18
N LEU A 21 3.22 -0.93 3.39
CA LEU A 21 3.43 -2.27 2.84
C LEU A 21 3.46 -2.16 1.31
N ILE A 22 4.52 -2.63 0.68
CA ILE A 22 4.67 -2.62 -0.78
C ILE A 22 4.59 -4.06 -1.28
N GLY A 23 3.77 -4.26 -2.32
CA GLY A 23 3.71 -5.51 -3.06
C GLY A 23 3.62 -5.27 -4.56
N GLN A 24 3.85 -6.32 -5.32
CA GLN A 24 3.72 -6.34 -6.76
C GLN A 24 2.62 -7.31 -7.16
N LEU A 25 1.77 -6.85 -8.08
CA LEU A 25 0.81 -7.71 -8.72
C LEU A 25 1.47 -8.35 -9.94
N PRO A 26 1.57 -9.69 -9.99
CA PRO A 26 2.15 -10.37 -11.13
C PRO A 26 1.33 -10.07 -12.40
N PRO A 27 1.96 -10.14 -13.58
CA PRO A 27 1.22 -9.95 -14.82
C PRO A 27 0.14 -11.03 -14.96
N GLU A 28 -1.10 -10.60 -15.21
CA GLU A 28 -2.24 -11.48 -15.52
C GLU A 28 -1.82 -12.61 -16.48
N PRO A 29 -2.04 -13.89 -16.12
CA PRO A 29 -1.80 -14.99 -17.03
C PRO A 29 -2.70 -14.80 -18.26
N ALA A 30 -2.10 -14.90 -19.44
CA ALA A 30 -2.83 -14.77 -20.69
C ALA A 30 -3.87 -15.90 -20.78
N GLY A 31 -5.14 -15.61 -20.47
CA GLY A 31 -6.23 -16.58 -20.53
C GLY A 31 -7.18 -16.65 -19.33
N ALA A 32 -7.01 -15.83 -18.29
CA ALA A 32 -7.91 -15.77 -17.13
C ALA A 32 -9.21 -14.98 -17.43
N GLY A 33 -9.93 -15.35 -18.50
CA GLY A 33 -11.17 -14.70 -18.93
C GLY A 33 -12.46 -15.30 -18.38
N ASN A 34 -12.38 -16.39 -17.61
CA ASN A 34 -13.56 -17.12 -17.18
C ASN A 34 -13.60 -17.17 -15.65
N GLY A 35 -14.37 -16.24 -15.06
CA GLY A 35 -15.16 -16.30 -13.81
C GLY A 35 -14.60 -16.89 -12.50
N ASP A 36 -13.70 -17.87 -12.56
CA ASP A 36 -13.19 -18.70 -11.48
C ASP A 36 -11.68 -18.54 -11.28
N ALA A 37 -11.08 -17.50 -11.88
CA ALA A 37 -9.66 -17.24 -11.75
C ALA A 37 -9.30 -17.04 -10.26
N PRO A 38 -8.27 -17.73 -9.74
CA PRO A 38 -7.84 -17.55 -8.36
C PRO A 38 -7.47 -16.08 -8.15
N ALA A 39 -7.83 -15.53 -6.98
CA ALA A 39 -7.48 -14.16 -6.62
C ALA A 39 -5.99 -13.93 -6.89
N GLU A 40 -5.68 -12.90 -7.68
CA GLU A 40 -4.29 -12.55 -7.99
C GLU A 40 -3.51 -12.39 -6.69
N THR A 41 -2.47 -13.23 -6.51
CA THR A 41 -1.65 -13.20 -5.31
C THR A 41 -0.66 -12.04 -5.41
N ILE A 42 -0.67 -11.17 -4.41
CA ILE A 42 0.28 -10.05 -4.33
C ILE A 42 1.62 -10.59 -3.80
N GLU A 43 2.70 -10.38 -4.55
CA GLU A 43 4.05 -10.65 -4.08
C GLU A 43 4.49 -9.54 -3.12
N PHE A 44 4.83 -9.90 -1.87
CA PHE A 44 5.31 -8.94 -0.89
C PHE A 44 6.76 -8.51 -1.19
N LEU A 45 6.99 -7.20 -1.30
CA LEU A 45 8.31 -6.64 -1.60
C LEU A 45 8.99 -6.01 -0.38
N GLY A 46 8.24 -5.35 0.49
CA GLY A 46 8.85 -4.67 1.63
C GLY A 46 7.89 -3.85 2.50
N VAL A 47 8.40 -3.42 3.65
CA VAL A 47 7.67 -2.63 4.65
C VAL A 47 8.48 -1.40 5.07
N GLY A 48 7.81 -0.28 5.33
CA GLY A 48 8.38 0.94 5.90
C GLY A 48 7.62 1.37 7.15
N VAL A 49 8.32 1.93 8.14
CA VAL A 49 7.71 2.44 9.37
C VAL A 49 8.36 3.78 9.76
N ALA A 50 7.55 4.77 10.10
CA ALA A 50 7.98 6.09 10.57
C ALA A 50 7.20 6.51 11.82
N ASP A 51 7.79 7.37 12.66
CA ASP A 51 7.05 8.04 13.74
C ASP A 51 5.98 8.97 13.16
N SER A 52 4.75 8.89 13.69
CA SER A 52 3.62 9.72 13.24
C SER A 52 3.32 10.86 14.20
N LYS A 53 2.94 12.01 13.64
CA LYS A 53 2.50 13.21 14.36
C LYS A 53 1.33 13.83 13.60
N GLY A 54 0.60 14.73 14.25
CA GLY A 54 -0.53 15.43 13.62
C GLY A 54 -1.80 14.59 13.48
N ILE A 55 -1.81 13.35 13.98
CA ILE A 55 -2.98 12.46 14.03
C ILE A 55 -3.41 12.24 15.48
N ARG A 56 -4.70 12.41 15.79
CA ARG A 56 -5.29 12.09 17.10
C ARG A 56 -6.65 11.43 16.92
N ARG A 57 -6.85 10.25 17.52
CA ARG A 57 -8.11 9.47 17.45
C ARG A 57 -8.60 9.27 16.00
N GLY A 58 -7.68 9.03 15.07
CA GLY A 58 -8.00 8.83 13.65
C GLY A 58 -8.28 10.10 12.85
N LEU A 59 -8.14 11.30 13.45
CA LEU A 59 -8.34 12.57 12.78
C LEU A 59 -7.02 13.31 12.58
N ILE A 60 -6.87 13.97 11.42
CA ILE A 60 -5.80 14.94 11.18
C ILE A 60 -6.10 16.19 12.00
N VAL A 61 -5.26 16.46 12.99
CA VAL A 61 -5.33 17.66 13.84
C VAL A 61 -4.24 18.68 13.50
N ASN A 62 -3.22 18.29 12.74
CA ASN A 62 -2.21 19.17 12.18
C ASN A 62 -1.68 18.58 10.86
N LEU A 63 -1.93 19.27 9.76
CA LEU A 63 -1.60 18.79 8.42
C LEU A 63 -0.08 18.76 8.16
N ASP A 64 0.64 19.81 8.53
CA ASP A 64 2.08 19.89 8.31
C ASP A 64 2.82 18.80 9.08
N ALA A 65 2.39 18.53 10.32
CA ALA A 65 2.94 17.46 11.13
C ALA A 65 2.60 16.07 10.58
N ALA A 66 1.39 15.88 10.03
CA ALA A 66 0.99 14.62 9.39
C ALA A 66 1.77 14.34 8.10
N ARG A 67 2.02 15.39 7.29
CA ARG A 67 2.84 15.30 6.07
C ARG A 67 4.26 14.81 6.35
N ALA A 68 4.85 15.17 7.48
CA ALA A 68 6.24 14.83 7.77
C ALA A 68 6.49 13.32 7.98
N ALA A 69 5.43 12.54 8.22
CA ALA A 69 5.49 11.08 8.44
C ALA A 69 5.07 10.26 7.20
N LEU A 70 4.83 10.91 6.06
CA LEU A 70 4.38 10.35 4.78
C LEU A 70 5.38 10.67 3.68
#